data_AF-A0A1V5GQK1-F1
#
_entry.id   AF-A0A1V5GQK1-F1
#
_cell.length_a   1.000
_cell.length_b   1.000
_cell.length_c   1.000
_cell.angle_alpha   90.00
_cell.angle_beta   90.00
_cell.angle_gamma   90.00
#
_symmetry.space_group_name_H-M   'P 1'
#
loop_
_entity.id
_entity.type
_entity.pdbx_description
1 polymer ?
#
loop_
_entity_poly.entity_id
_entity_poly.type
_entity_poly.pdbx_seq_one_letter_code
_entity_poly.pdbx_strand_id
1 'polypeptide(L)'
;MLTSLDSGAVLISPENAELRPQRTICITGHREKAILPYKDDPENIHMTRAAVRLMLYRYIDMAIEKGYTDFFSGLADGTDLWAAEYVLLKKQNNKDIRLIGAMPFLKHSRFFHKDMRSLLCDVEKNADCLILLNSDPSVVYGKSGRQGTDADLYKVRNYYMADNSAAVLAFFDERNPRSGTAQTVNYALRQGKKVRSFGLSDVYHLMDEAGASFRNIGRIVKELDNIF
;
A
#
# COMPACT_ATOMS: atom_id res chain seq x y z
N MET A 1 24.42 3.09 -10.93
CA MET A 1 23.37 2.43 -10.13
C MET A 1 22.67 3.51 -9.33
N LEU A 2 21.35 3.68 -9.50
CA LEU A 2 20.59 4.66 -8.72
C LEU A 2 20.29 4.07 -7.34
N THR A 3 20.22 4.90 -6.32
CA THR A 3 19.94 4.49 -4.94
C THR A 3 18.84 5.36 -4.35
N SER A 4 18.06 4.79 -3.44
CA SER A 4 17.07 5.55 -2.67
C SER A 4 17.76 6.68 -1.89
N LEU A 5 17.09 7.84 -1.85
CA LEU A 5 17.52 8.98 -1.04
C LEU A 5 17.26 8.79 0.47
N ASP A 6 16.46 7.80 0.83
CA ASP A 6 16.04 7.55 2.22
C ASP A 6 16.84 6.41 2.87
N SER A 7 17.08 5.32 2.14
CA SER A 7 17.78 4.13 2.66
C SER A 7 19.17 3.89 2.08
N GLY A 8 19.49 4.50 0.94
CA GLY A 8 20.66 4.13 0.14
C GLY A 8 20.54 2.78 -0.58
N ALA A 9 19.39 2.10 -0.48
CA ALA A 9 19.15 0.83 -1.16
C ALA A 9 19.17 1.00 -2.68
N VAL A 10 19.61 -0.05 -3.38
CA VAL A 10 19.73 -0.07 -4.83
C VAL A 10 18.35 -0.02 -5.48
N LEU A 11 18.21 0.84 -6.47
CA LEU A 11 17.02 0.94 -7.32
C LEU A 11 17.30 0.32 -8.68
N ILE A 12 16.37 -0.50 -9.15
CA ILE A 12 16.39 -1.07 -10.50
C ILE A 12 15.30 -0.45 -11.37
N SER A 13 15.47 -0.56 -12.67
CA SER A 13 14.46 -0.16 -13.65
C SER A 13 13.43 -1.29 -13.87
N PRO A 14 12.21 -0.97 -14.35
CA PRO A 14 11.14 -1.95 -14.54
C PRO A 14 11.50 -3.16 -15.40
N GLU A 15 12.33 -2.96 -16.43
CA GLU A 15 12.78 -4.00 -17.36
C GLU A 15 13.74 -5.01 -16.72
N ASN A 16 14.39 -4.65 -15.61
CA ASN A 16 15.30 -5.51 -14.87
C ASN A 16 14.62 -6.26 -13.72
N ALA A 17 13.31 -6.06 -13.53
CA ALA A 17 12.57 -6.65 -12.41
C ALA A 17 12.10 -8.08 -12.71
N GLU A 18 12.48 -9.03 -11.87
CA GLU A 18 11.98 -10.41 -11.91
C GLU A 18 10.65 -10.53 -11.17
N LEU A 19 9.55 -10.42 -11.94
CA LEU A 19 8.18 -10.41 -11.44
C LEU A 19 7.47 -11.74 -11.70
N ARG A 20 6.54 -12.10 -10.79
CA ARG A 20 5.71 -13.31 -10.88
C ARG A 20 4.22 -12.95 -10.85
N PRO A 21 3.65 -12.27 -11.88
CA PRO A 21 2.35 -11.62 -11.78
C PRO A 21 1.21 -12.50 -11.22
N GLN A 22 1.18 -13.78 -11.57
CA GLN A 22 0.17 -14.75 -11.11
C GLN A 22 0.20 -15.01 -9.59
N ARG A 23 1.33 -14.73 -8.93
CA ARG A 23 1.55 -14.88 -7.49
C ARG A 23 1.63 -13.54 -6.76
N THR A 24 1.40 -12.44 -7.47
CA THR A 24 1.59 -11.07 -6.96
C THR A 24 0.27 -10.39 -6.60
N ILE A 25 0.25 -9.73 -5.44
CA ILE A 25 -0.81 -8.81 -5.02
C ILE A 25 -0.30 -7.37 -5.07
N CYS A 26 -1.06 -6.47 -5.70
CA CYS A 26 -0.84 -5.03 -5.62
C CYS A 26 -1.60 -4.47 -4.42
N ILE A 27 -0.88 -3.90 -3.45
CA ILE A 27 -1.49 -3.21 -2.31
C ILE A 27 -1.51 -1.72 -2.58
N THR A 28 -2.67 -1.08 -2.37
CA THR A 28 -2.81 0.37 -2.50
C THR A 28 -3.80 0.90 -1.48
N GLY A 29 -3.57 2.08 -0.92
CA GLY A 29 -4.57 2.65 -0.01
C GLY A 29 -4.48 4.14 0.23
N HIS A 30 -5.46 4.64 0.98
CA HIS A 30 -5.46 6.01 1.47
C HIS A 30 -4.23 6.32 2.33
N ARG A 31 -3.77 7.57 2.24
CA ARG A 31 -2.72 8.11 3.13
C ARG A 31 -3.25 8.21 4.55
N GLU A 32 -2.36 8.20 5.54
CA GLU A 32 -2.74 8.28 6.96
C GLU A 32 -3.67 9.47 7.26
N LYS A 33 -3.39 10.63 6.66
CA LYS A 33 -4.21 11.86 6.82
C LYS A 33 -5.64 11.77 6.28
N ALA A 34 -5.95 10.78 5.44
CA ALA A 34 -7.27 10.58 4.87
C ALA A 34 -8.13 9.61 5.70
N ILE A 35 -7.57 9.04 6.77
CA ILE A 35 -8.31 8.23 7.74
C ILE A 35 -8.91 9.18 8.76
N LEU A 36 -10.25 9.26 8.74
CA LEU A 36 -11.02 10.07 9.69
C LEU A 36 -11.30 9.26 10.95
N PRO A 37 -11.47 9.91 12.11
CA PRO A 37 -11.82 9.20 13.33
C PRO A 37 -13.24 8.61 13.25
N TYR A 38 -13.41 7.44 13.85
CA TYR A 38 -14.72 6.84 14.09
C TYR A 38 -15.62 7.79 14.91
N LYS A 39 -16.89 7.92 14.46
CA LYS A 39 -17.90 8.85 15.00
C LYS A 39 -17.50 10.34 14.97
N ASP A 40 -16.55 10.69 14.11
CA ASP A 40 -15.98 12.05 14.03
C ASP A 40 -15.39 12.54 15.37
N ASP A 41 -15.06 11.63 16.27
CA ASP A 41 -14.51 11.92 17.59
C ASP A 41 -12.97 11.77 17.55
N PRO A 42 -12.20 12.88 17.66
CA PRO A 42 -10.74 12.86 17.56
C PRO A 42 -10.05 11.84 18.47
N GLU A 43 -10.62 11.51 19.63
CA GLU A 43 -10.06 10.51 20.55
C GLU A 43 -9.99 9.11 19.92
N ASN A 44 -10.86 8.83 18.95
CA ASN A 44 -10.91 7.54 18.25
C ASN A 44 -9.91 7.42 17.09
N ILE A 45 -9.12 8.45 16.76
CA ILE A 45 -8.23 8.39 15.59
C ILE A 45 -7.20 7.26 15.69
N HIS A 46 -6.61 7.06 16.87
CA HIS A 46 -5.64 6.01 17.11
C HIS A 46 -6.27 4.62 16.97
N MET A 47 -7.47 4.42 17.53
CA MET A 47 -8.19 3.16 17.42
C MET A 47 -8.65 2.89 15.99
N THR A 48 -9.10 3.92 15.27
CA THR A 48 -9.52 3.80 13.87
C THR A 48 -8.35 3.36 12.98
N ARG A 49 -7.17 3.98 13.14
CA ARG A 49 -5.95 3.57 12.42
C ARG A 49 -5.53 2.15 12.81
N ALA A 50 -5.66 1.76 14.08
CA ALA A 50 -5.38 0.41 14.52
C ALA A 50 -6.33 -0.62 13.88
N ALA A 51 -7.62 -0.30 13.78
CA ALA A 51 -8.63 -1.14 13.13
C ALA A 51 -8.35 -1.30 11.63
N VAL A 52 -8.00 -0.22 10.92
CA VAL A 52 -7.55 -0.26 9.52
C VAL A 52 -6.36 -1.22 9.36
N ARG A 53 -5.35 -1.09 10.22
CA ARG A 53 -4.16 -1.97 10.20
C ARG A 53 -4.55 -3.43 10.44
N LEU A 54 -5.38 -3.72 11.44
CA LEU A 54 -5.80 -5.09 11.73
C LEU A 54 -6.53 -5.73 10.54
N MET A 55 -7.47 -5.03 9.91
CA MET A 55 -8.17 -5.52 8.72
C MET A 55 -7.21 -5.72 7.54
N LEU A 56 -6.33 -4.74 7.28
CA LEU A 56 -5.31 -4.82 6.23
C LEU A 56 -4.42 -6.06 6.42
N TYR A 57 -3.99 -6.31 7.65
CA TYR A 57 -3.13 -7.42 8.02
C TYR A 57 -3.82 -8.76 7.84
N ARG A 58 -5.09 -8.84 8.21
CA ARG A 58 -5.88 -10.03 7.96
C ARG A 58 -6.04 -10.32 6.47
N TYR A 59 -6.28 -9.31 5.65
CA TYR A 59 -6.37 -9.52 4.21
C TYR A 59 -5.04 -9.92 3.58
N ILE A 60 -3.91 -9.42 4.08
CA ILE A 60 -2.58 -9.91 3.69
C ILE A 60 -2.42 -11.38 4.10
N ASP A 61 -2.82 -11.77 5.32
CA ASP A 61 -2.78 -13.16 5.77
C ASP A 61 -3.63 -14.07 4.90
N MET A 62 -4.85 -13.66 4.56
CA MET A 62 -5.73 -14.40 3.65
C MET A 62 -5.12 -14.60 2.27
N ALA A 63 -4.44 -13.58 1.73
CA ALA A 63 -3.73 -13.70 0.46
C ALA A 63 -2.56 -14.69 0.56
N ILE A 64 -1.79 -14.66 1.65
CA ILE A 64 -0.72 -15.64 1.90
C ILE A 64 -1.28 -17.06 2.01
N GLU A 65 -2.36 -17.25 2.77
CA GLU A 65 -3.08 -18.53 2.91
C GLU A 65 -3.56 -19.06 1.55
N LYS A 66 -3.96 -18.16 0.64
CA LYS A 66 -4.37 -18.50 -0.73
C LYS A 66 -3.20 -18.87 -1.66
N GLY A 67 -1.96 -18.63 -1.23
CA GLY A 67 -0.75 -18.96 -1.98
C GLY A 67 -0.09 -17.79 -2.71
N TYR A 68 -0.55 -16.55 -2.50
CA TYR A 68 0.17 -15.37 -2.98
C TYR A 68 1.47 -15.19 -2.19
N THR A 69 2.54 -14.86 -2.90
CA THR A 69 3.89 -14.77 -2.31
C THR A 69 4.60 -13.47 -2.62
N ASP A 70 4.10 -12.66 -3.54
CA ASP A 70 4.75 -11.42 -3.93
C ASP A 70 3.78 -10.27 -3.64
N PHE A 71 4.26 -9.23 -2.97
CA PHE A 71 3.43 -8.10 -2.57
C PHE A 71 4.05 -6.81 -3.06
N PHE A 72 3.36 -6.14 -3.96
CA PHE A 72 3.70 -4.80 -4.42
C PHE A 72 3.23 -3.77 -3.39
N SER A 73 4.14 -2.89 -2.97
CA SER A 73 3.82 -1.67 -2.21
C SER A 73 4.21 -0.43 -3.01
N GLY A 74 3.36 0.59 -2.97
CA GLY A 74 3.67 1.90 -3.53
C GLY A 74 4.54 2.76 -2.61
N LEU A 75 5.05 2.25 -1.49
CA LEU A 75 5.94 3.02 -0.60
C LEU A 75 5.35 4.39 -0.19
N ALA A 76 4.03 4.50 -0.21
CA ALA A 76 3.31 5.71 0.10
C ALA A 76 3.00 5.75 1.60
N ASP A 77 3.02 6.95 2.17
CA ASP A 77 2.60 7.19 3.55
C ASP A 77 1.22 6.55 3.87
N GLY A 78 1.06 6.01 5.08
CA GLY A 78 -0.13 5.32 5.55
C GLY A 78 -0.18 3.86 5.09
N THR A 79 -1.29 3.49 4.43
CA THR A 79 -1.66 2.09 4.14
C THR A 79 -0.55 1.31 3.43
N ASP A 80 0.05 1.88 2.38
CA ASP A 80 1.07 1.19 1.59
C ASP A 80 2.30 0.82 2.44
N LEU A 81 2.75 1.70 3.34
CA LEU A 81 3.86 1.43 4.26
C LEU A 81 3.48 0.49 5.40
N TRP A 82 2.28 0.62 5.98
CA TRP A 82 1.82 -0.31 7.02
C TRP A 82 1.68 -1.73 6.48
N ALA A 83 1.20 -1.88 5.25
CA ALA A 83 1.16 -3.17 4.57
C ALA A 83 2.57 -3.72 4.31
N ALA A 84 3.49 -2.88 3.81
CA ALA A 84 4.86 -3.29 3.53
C ALA A 84 5.58 -3.78 4.80
N GLU A 85 5.45 -3.05 5.91
CA GLU A 85 5.93 -3.44 7.23
C GLU A 85 5.44 -4.83 7.62
N TYR A 86 4.14 -5.08 7.43
CA TYR A 86 3.53 -6.35 7.80
C TYR A 86 3.96 -7.51 6.90
N VAL A 87 4.09 -7.27 5.59
CA VAL A 87 4.63 -8.27 4.65
C VAL A 87 6.05 -8.66 5.06
N LEU A 88 6.89 -7.69 5.46
CA LEU A 88 8.24 -7.98 5.95
C LEU A 88 8.23 -8.81 7.24
N LEU A 89 7.30 -8.53 8.15
CA LEU A 89 7.09 -9.37 9.34
C LEU A 89 6.74 -10.82 8.94
N LYS A 90 5.87 -11.02 7.96
CA LYS A 90 5.50 -12.37 7.47
C LYS A 90 6.66 -13.08 6.79
N LYS A 91 7.47 -12.33 6.04
CA LYS A 91 8.71 -12.82 5.40
C LYS A 91 9.73 -13.38 6.39
N GLN A 92 9.74 -12.92 7.65
CA GLN A 92 10.63 -13.48 8.67
C GLN A 92 10.38 -14.98 8.89
N ASN A 93 9.11 -15.41 8.80
CA ASN A 93 8.67 -16.78 9.03
C ASN A 93 8.45 -17.59 7.74
N ASN A 94 8.39 -16.93 6.58
CA ASN A 94 8.25 -17.59 5.28
C ASN A 94 9.11 -16.89 4.23
N LYS A 95 10.21 -17.53 3.81
CA LYS A 95 11.19 -16.96 2.86
C LYS A 95 10.68 -16.88 1.43
N ASP A 96 9.57 -17.53 1.09
CA ASP A 96 8.95 -17.40 -0.23
C ASP A 96 8.24 -16.06 -0.41
N ILE A 97 7.89 -15.39 0.70
CA ILE A 97 7.25 -14.08 0.69
C ILE A 97 8.25 -13.01 0.28
N ARG A 98 7.91 -12.26 -0.77
CA ARG A 98 8.68 -11.15 -1.30
C ARG A 98 7.91 -9.84 -1.17
N LEU A 99 8.60 -8.80 -0.73
CA LEU A 99 8.14 -7.42 -0.83
C LEU A 99 8.81 -6.74 -2.02
N ILE A 100 7.99 -6.15 -2.90
CA ILE A 100 8.45 -5.40 -4.06
C ILE A 100 8.00 -3.94 -3.90
N GLY A 101 8.95 -3.03 -3.71
CA GLY A 101 8.68 -1.60 -3.58
C GLY A 101 8.67 -0.93 -4.95
N ALA A 102 7.58 -0.26 -5.31
CA ALA A 102 7.46 0.51 -6.55
C ALA A 102 7.55 2.02 -6.25
N MET A 103 8.72 2.60 -6.51
CA MET A 103 9.04 4.00 -6.28
C MET A 103 8.65 4.84 -7.51
N PRO A 104 7.74 5.83 -7.37
CA PRO A 104 7.26 6.58 -8.53
C PRO A 104 8.34 7.53 -9.09
N PHE A 105 9.15 8.12 -8.21
CA PHE A 105 10.29 9.00 -8.52
C PHE A 105 11.15 9.16 -7.24
N LEU A 106 12.42 9.56 -7.38
CA LEU A 106 13.39 9.59 -6.26
C LEU A 106 12.97 10.43 -5.04
N LYS A 107 12.21 11.51 -5.25
CA LYS A 107 11.85 12.49 -4.20
C LYS A 107 10.44 12.27 -3.63
N HIS A 108 9.83 11.09 -3.81
CA HIS A 108 8.43 10.84 -3.45
C HIS A 108 8.13 11.00 -1.94
N SER A 109 9.14 10.76 -1.10
CA SER A 109 9.07 10.79 0.36
C SER A 109 9.35 12.17 0.97
N ARG A 110 9.67 13.19 0.14
CA ARG A 110 10.13 14.52 0.59
C ARG A 110 9.23 15.17 1.66
N PHE A 111 7.93 14.90 1.61
CA PHE A 111 6.93 15.49 2.51
C PHE A 111 6.38 14.50 3.53
N PHE A 112 7.03 13.36 3.72
CA PHE A 112 6.61 12.39 4.74
C PHE A 112 7.00 12.92 6.12
N HIS A 113 6.17 12.62 7.12
CA HIS A 113 6.54 12.85 8.52
C HIS A 113 7.73 11.96 8.90
N LYS A 114 8.49 12.38 9.93
CA LYS A 114 9.73 11.71 10.35
C LYS A 114 9.53 10.20 10.58
N ASP A 115 8.46 9.82 11.27
CA ASP A 115 8.20 8.42 11.62
C ASP A 115 7.90 7.58 10.37
N MET A 116 7.13 8.12 9.43
CA MET A 116 6.84 7.47 8.15
C MET A 116 8.06 7.39 7.24
N ARG A 117 8.97 8.37 7.32
CA ARG A 117 10.25 8.33 6.61
C ARG A 117 11.20 7.29 7.23
N SER A 118 11.18 7.13 8.55
CA SER A 118 11.92 6.05 9.24
C SER A 118 11.39 4.69 8.81
N LEU A 119 10.07 4.50 8.84
CA LEU A 119 9.43 3.27 8.38
C LEU A 119 9.74 2.96 6.91
N LEU A 120 9.70 3.98 6.04
CA LEU A 120 10.11 3.83 4.63
C LEU A 120 11.56 3.35 4.52
N CYS A 121 12.49 3.95 5.28
CA CYS A 121 13.89 3.56 5.26
C CYS A 121 14.07 2.08 5.62
N ASP A 122 13.38 1.61 6.66
CA ASP A 122 13.43 0.21 7.09
C ASP A 122 12.77 -0.73 6.07
N VAL A 123 11.63 -0.32 5.50
CA VAL A 123 10.94 -1.06 4.45
C VAL A 123 11.83 -1.23 3.21
N GLU A 124 12.46 -0.15 2.76
CA GLU A 124 13.32 -0.17 1.59
C GLU A 124 14.56 -1.06 1.76
N LYS A 125 15.20 -1.03 2.93
CA LYS A 125 16.37 -1.88 3.22
C LYS A 125 16.07 -3.37 3.21
N ASN A 126 14.83 -3.74 3.54
CA ASN A 126 14.43 -5.14 3.72
C ASN A 126 13.57 -5.69 2.56
N ALA A 127 13.17 -4.82 1.63
CA ALA A 127 12.48 -5.21 0.40
C ALA A 127 13.37 -6.11 -0.46
N ASP A 128 12.77 -7.05 -1.18
CA ASP A 128 13.48 -7.93 -2.11
C ASP A 128 13.93 -7.18 -3.37
N CYS A 129 13.19 -6.13 -3.72
CA CYS A 129 13.47 -5.32 -4.89
C CYS A 129 12.81 -3.94 -4.74
N LEU A 130 13.51 -2.90 -5.20
CA LEU A 130 12.98 -1.54 -5.34
C LEU A 130 13.05 -1.13 -6.81
N ILE A 131 11.87 -0.87 -7.39
CA ILE A 131 11.72 -0.52 -8.80
C ILE A 131 11.44 0.98 -8.90
N LEU A 132 12.28 1.71 -9.63
CA LEU A 132 12.11 3.13 -9.89
C LEU A 132 11.44 3.35 -11.25
N LEU A 133 10.26 3.95 -11.24
CA LEU A 133 9.43 4.11 -12.44
C LEU A 133 9.83 5.31 -13.29
N ASN A 134 10.33 6.38 -12.65
CA ASN A 134 10.89 7.54 -13.34
C ASN A 134 12.30 7.81 -12.81
N SER A 135 13.30 7.61 -13.68
CA SER A 135 14.71 7.73 -13.35
C SER A 135 15.27 9.14 -13.48
N ASP A 136 14.49 10.13 -13.93
CA ASP A 136 14.92 11.53 -13.96
C ASP A 136 15.10 12.04 -12.52
N PRO A 137 16.33 12.37 -12.06
CA PRO A 137 16.57 12.80 -10.69
C PRO A 137 16.04 14.21 -10.40
N SER A 138 15.72 14.98 -11.44
CA SER A 138 15.20 16.33 -11.32
C SER A 138 13.68 16.36 -11.16
N VAL A 139 12.96 15.34 -11.66
CA VAL A 139 11.50 15.33 -11.71
C VAL A 139 10.87 15.43 -10.33
N VAL A 140 9.78 16.19 -10.24
CA VAL A 140 8.92 16.24 -9.05
C VAL A 140 7.46 16.10 -9.47
N TYR A 141 6.64 15.59 -8.55
CA TYR A 141 5.20 15.57 -8.77
C TYR A 141 4.62 16.99 -8.80
N GLY A 142 3.81 17.31 -9.81
CA GLY A 142 3.19 18.63 -9.96
C GLY A 142 2.15 18.69 -11.08
N LYS A 143 1.47 19.82 -11.21
CA LYS A 143 0.48 20.03 -12.28
C LYS A 143 1.16 20.08 -13.64
N SER A 144 0.50 19.53 -14.67
CA SER A 144 0.96 19.58 -16.05
C SER A 144 1.29 21.01 -16.51
N GLY A 145 2.37 21.15 -17.29
CA GLY A 145 2.79 22.43 -17.87
C GLY A 145 3.81 23.23 -17.05
N ARG A 146 4.14 22.81 -15.82
CA ARG A 146 5.28 23.38 -15.08
C ARG A 146 6.56 22.59 -15.39
N GLN A 147 7.62 23.30 -15.76
CA GLN A 147 8.90 22.70 -16.10
C GLN A 147 9.46 21.86 -14.94
N GLY A 148 9.95 20.66 -15.27
CA GLY A 148 10.48 19.70 -14.29
C GLY A 148 9.42 19.00 -13.43
N THR A 149 8.13 19.13 -13.78
CA THR A 149 7.04 18.44 -13.07
C THR A 149 6.25 17.50 -13.94
N ASP A 150 5.77 16.42 -13.34
CA ASP A 150 4.93 15.43 -13.99
C ASP A 150 3.75 15.05 -13.07
N ALA A 151 2.53 15.14 -13.62
CA ALA A 151 1.28 14.87 -12.92
C ALA A 151 0.92 13.38 -12.88
N ASP A 152 1.57 12.56 -13.72
CA ASP A 152 1.25 11.15 -13.88
C ASP A 152 2.18 10.21 -13.09
N LEU A 153 3.23 10.73 -12.41
CA LEU A 153 4.22 9.90 -11.67
C LEU A 153 3.60 8.83 -10.77
N TYR A 154 2.64 9.20 -9.92
CA TYR A 154 1.97 8.25 -9.04
C TYR A 154 1.05 7.29 -9.80
N LYS A 155 0.39 7.77 -10.86
CA LYS A 155 -0.53 6.97 -11.68
C LYS A 155 0.22 5.92 -12.49
N VAL A 156 1.31 6.30 -13.16
CA VAL A 156 2.21 5.38 -13.89
C VAL A 156 2.68 4.27 -12.97
N ARG A 157 3.14 4.63 -11.77
CA ARG A 157 3.53 3.66 -10.76
C ARG A 157 2.38 2.74 -10.35
N ASN A 158 1.23 3.29 -10.00
CA ASN A 158 0.09 2.48 -9.57
C ASN A 158 -0.37 1.50 -10.67
N TYR A 159 -0.35 1.92 -11.93
CA TYR A 159 -0.76 1.07 -13.05
C TYR A 159 0.26 -0.03 -13.29
N TYR A 160 1.57 0.28 -13.21
CA TYR A 160 2.61 -0.73 -13.26
C TYR A 160 2.44 -1.82 -12.20
N MET A 161 2.13 -1.46 -10.94
CA MET A 161 1.87 -2.44 -9.89
C MET A 161 0.64 -3.31 -10.22
N ALA A 162 -0.45 -2.70 -10.68
CA ALA A 162 -1.69 -3.41 -10.99
C ALA A 162 -1.52 -4.35 -12.20
N ASP A 163 -0.84 -3.91 -13.25
CA ASP A 163 -0.58 -4.69 -14.46
C ASP A 163 0.23 -5.95 -14.13
N ASN A 164 1.20 -5.82 -13.23
CA ASN A 164 2.09 -6.90 -12.79
C ASN A 164 1.59 -7.67 -11.56
N SER A 165 0.28 -7.62 -11.29
CA SER A 165 -0.36 -8.36 -10.20
C SER A 165 -1.56 -9.17 -10.70
N ALA A 166 -1.87 -10.27 -10.00
CA ALA A 166 -3.06 -11.07 -10.24
C ALA A 166 -4.30 -10.47 -9.58
N ALA A 167 -4.11 -9.81 -8.44
CA ALA A 167 -5.17 -9.14 -7.72
C ALA A 167 -4.68 -7.84 -7.06
N VAL A 168 -5.65 -6.99 -6.71
CA VAL A 168 -5.42 -5.74 -5.98
C VAL A 168 -6.12 -5.82 -4.63
N LEU A 169 -5.40 -5.48 -3.55
CA LEU A 169 -5.94 -5.22 -2.23
C LEU A 169 -5.97 -3.71 -2.00
N ALA A 170 -7.16 -3.14 -1.84
CA ALA A 170 -7.35 -1.70 -1.76
C ALA A 170 -8.02 -1.25 -0.46
N PHE A 171 -7.39 -0.33 0.27
CA PHE A 171 -8.08 0.43 1.32
C PHE A 171 -8.47 1.81 0.81
N PHE A 172 -9.77 2.04 0.57
CA PHE A 172 -10.25 3.34 0.14
C PHE A 172 -11.72 3.56 0.46
N ASP A 173 -12.11 4.82 0.45
CA ASP A 173 -13.51 5.21 0.55
C ASP A 173 -14.09 5.28 -0.87
N GLU A 174 -15.01 4.35 -1.18
CA GLU A 174 -15.72 4.30 -2.47
C GLU A 174 -16.53 5.58 -2.72
N ARG A 175 -16.93 6.29 -1.66
CA ARG A 175 -17.65 7.58 -1.76
C ARG A 175 -16.73 8.72 -2.24
N ASN A 176 -15.42 8.50 -2.30
CA ASN A 176 -14.46 9.45 -2.87
C ASN A 176 -13.84 8.91 -4.19
N PRO A 177 -14.60 8.95 -5.30
CA PRO A 177 -14.16 8.40 -6.58
C PRO A 177 -13.01 9.17 -7.22
N ARG A 178 -12.66 10.36 -6.71
CA ARG A 178 -11.56 11.20 -7.21
C ARG A 178 -10.21 10.91 -6.53
N SER A 179 -10.15 9.95 -5.62
CA SER A 179 -8.90 9.57 -4.97
C SER A 179 -7.98 8.79 -5.92
N GLY A 180 -6.66 8.89 -5.71
CA GLY A 180 -5.68 8.12 -6.47
C GLY A 180 -5.89 6.60 -6.33
N THR A 181 -6.33 6.13 -5.17
CA THR A 181 -6.65 4.72 -4.92
C THR A 181 -7.88 4.28 -5.72
N ALA A 182 -8.95 5.08 -5.74
CA ALA A 182 -10.13 4.79 -6.57
C ALA A 182 -9.77 4.73 -8.06
N GLN A 183 -8.85 5.58 -8.53
CA GLN A 183 -8.35 5.51 -9.90
C GLN A 183 -7.62 4.18 -10.18
N THR A 184 -6.79 3.71 -9.26
CA THR A 184 -6.10 2.41 -9.36
C THR A 184 -7.08 1.26 -9.36
N VAL A 185 -8.08 1.26 -8.47
CA VAL A 185 -9.12 0.22 -8.40
C VAL A 185 -9.93 0.16 -9.69
N ASN A 186 -10.41 1.30 -10.16
CA ASN A 186 -11.16 1.38 -11.43
C ASN A 186 -10.31 0.91 -12.61
N TYR A 187 -9.00 1.21 -12.62
CA TYR A 187 -8.08 0.71 -13.62
C TYR A 187 -7.95 -0.82 -13.54
N ALA A 188 -7.70 -1.38 -12.36
CA ALA A 188 -7.55 -2.81 -12.14
C ALA A 188 -8.80 -3.60 -12.57
N LEU A 189 -9.99 -3.10 -12.24
CA LEU A 189 -11.26 -3.69 -12.69
C LEU A 189 -11.37 -3.72 -14.22
N ARG A 190 -11.00 -2.61 -14.90
CA ARG A 190 -10.98 -2.57 -16.38
C ARG A 190 -9.96 -3.54 -16.99
N GLN A 191 -8.86 -3.81 -16.30
CA GLN A 191 -7.86 -4.81 -16.69
C GLN A 191 -8.27 -6.25 -16.31
N GLY A 192 -9.48 -6.47 -15.82
CA GLY A 192 -9.97 -7.79 -15.42
C GLY A 192 -9.28 -8.38 -14.19
N LYS A 193 -8.62 -7.55 -13.38
CA LYS A 193 -7.95 -8.00 -12.15
C LYS A 193 -8.98 -8.27 -11.07
N LYS A 194 -8.73 -9.26 -10.22
CA LYS A 194 -9.51 -9.45 -8.99
C LYS A 194 -9.23 -8.26 -8.06
N VAL A 195 -10.28 -7.65 -7.51
CA VAL A 195 -10.14 -6.56 -6.54
C VAL A 195 -10.80 -6.99 -5.23
N ARG A 196 -10.04 -6.85 -4.14
CA ARG A 196 -10.52 -6.94 -2.76
C ARG A 196 -10.35 -5.57 -2.13
N SER A 197 -11.42 -5.03 -1.58
CA SER A 197 -11.42 -3.69 -1.00
C SER A 197 -12.16 -3.64 0.31
N PHE A 198 -11.77 -2.66 1.12
CA PHE A 198 -12.50 -2.23 2.30
C PHE A 198 -12.27 -0.73 2.49
N GLY A 199 -13.18 -0.06 3.18
CA GLY A 199 -13.15 1.37 3.43
C GLY A 199 -13.41 1.71 4.89
N LEU A 200 -13.52 3.01 5.17
CA LEU A 200 -13.82 3.49 6.52
C LEU A 200 -15.18 3.01 7.02
N SER A 201 -16.18 2.84 6.14
CA SER A 201 -17.47 2.30 6.53
C SER A 201 -17.36 0.90 7.11
N ASP A 202 -16.56 0.01 6.51
CA ASP A 202 -16.33 -1.35 7.02
C ASP A 202 -15.61 -1.32 8.36
N VAL A 203 -14.62 -0.43 8.50
CA VAL A 203 -13.89 -0.22 9.75
C VAL A 203 -14.82 0.29 10.85
N TYR A 204 -15.73 1.21 10.54
CA TYR A 204 -16.68 1.75 11.49
C TYR A 204 -17.69 0.69 11.92
N HIS A 205 -18.21 -0.13 10.99
CA HIS A 205 -19.07 -1.26 11.33
C HIS A 205 -18.36 -2.27 12.24
N LEU A 206 -17.10 -2.59 11.97
CA LEU A 206 -16.29 -3.42 12.85
C LEU A 206 -16.13 -2.81 14.25
N MET A 207 -15.95 -1.49 14.34
CA MET A 207 -15.85 -0.78 15.61
C MET A 207 -17.19 -0.66 16.35
N ASP A 208 -18.32 -0.58 15.63
CA ASP A 208 -19.66 -0.67 16.20
C ASP A 208 -19.87 -2.02 16.90
N GLU A 209 -19.45 -3.12 16.25
CA GLU A 209 -19.59 -4.48 16.79
C GLU A 209 -18.61 -4.78 17.93
N ALA A 210 -17.34 -4.39 17.77
CA ALA A 210 -16.29 -4.67 18.74
C ALA A 210 -16.28 -3.73 19.95
N GLY A 211 -16.90 -2.55 19.80
CA GLY A 211 -16.52 -1.34 20.53
C GLY A 211 -15.13 -0.83 20.10
N ALA A 212 -14.74 0.36 20.58
CA ALA A 212 -13.40 0.93 20.38
C ALA A 212 -12.33 0.19 21.23
N SER A 213 -12.26 -1.14 21.10
CA SER A 213 -11.40 -2.04 21.86
C SER A 213 -10.52 -2.85 20.92
N PHE A 214 -9.22 -2.60 20.97
CA PHE A 214 -8.23 -3.29 20.13
C PHE A 214 -8.34 -4.82 20.23
N ARG A 215 -8.56 -5.34 21.44
CA ARG A 215 -8.69 -6.80 21.68
C ARG A 215 -9.91 -7.39 20.99
N ASN A 216 -11.05 -6.70 21.07
CA ASN A 216 -12.29 -7.18 20.48
C ASN A 216 -12.24 -7.10 18.95
N ILE A 217 -11.74 -5.98 18.42
CA ILE A 217 -11.50 -5.78 16.98
C ILE A 217 -10.61 -6.91 16.45
N GLY A 218 -9.49 -7.18 17.14
CA GLY A 218 -8.57 -8.24 16.76
C GLY A 218 -9.17 -9.66 16.82
N ARG A 219 -10.20 -9.89 17.65
CA ARG A 219 -10.93 -11.18 17.68
C ARG A 219 -11.83 -11.32 16.46
N ILE A 220 -12.66 -10.32 16.19
CA ILE A 220 -13.61 -10.33 15.06
C ILE A 220 -12.84 -10.42 13.73
N VAL A 221 -11.77 -9.63 13.57
CA VAL A 221 -10.95 -9.63 12.35
C VAL A 221 -10.37 -11.02 12.05
N LYS A 222 -9.99 -11.80 13.07
CA LYS A 222 -9.47 -13.16 12.86
C LYS A 222 -10.53 -14.13 12.34
N GLU A 223 -11.79 -13.88 12.68
CA GLU A 223 -12.94 -14.71 12.31
C GLU A 223 -13.47 -14.37 10.91
N LEU A 224 -12.98 -13.32 10.25
CA LEU A 224 -13.35 -12.99 8.86
C LEU A 224 -13.02 -14.14 7.90
N ASP A 225 -13.98 -14.43 7.03
CA ASP A 225 -13.86 -15.43 5.96
C ASP A 225 -12.81 -15.01 4.92
N ASN A 226 -12.05 -15.99 4.43
CA ASN A 226 -11.02 -15.73 3.43
C ASN A 226 -11.66 -15.32 2.08
N ILE A 227 -11.46 -14.07 1.70
CA ILE A 227 -12.01 -13.52 0.45
C ILE A 227 -11.08 -13.70 -0.76
N PHE A 228 -9.89 -14.30 -0.64
CA PHE A 228 -8.93 -14.46 -1.75
C PHE A 228 -9.07 -15.77 -2.54
#